data_AF-A0A4Z0F6T1-F1
#
_entry.id   AF-A0A4Z0F6T1-F1
#
_cell.length_a   1.000
_cell.length_b   1.000
_cell.length_c   1.000
_cell.angle_alpha   90.00
_cell.angle_beta   90.00
_cell.angle_gamma   90.00
#
_symmetry.space_group_name_H-M   'P 1'
#
loop_
_entity.id
_entity.type
_entity.pdbx_description
1 polymer ?
#
loop_
_entity_poly.entity_id
_entity_poly.type
_entity_poly.pdbx_seq_one_letter_code
_entity_poly.pdbx_strand_id
1 'polypeptide(L)'
;MSNKLLCIYHANCADGFGAAMAVREAYGESNVDFYPGVYQNPPPDVTDRDVILVDFSYKKDVISEMLCKAKEILIIDHHESAVNEFKNFSPPSGSTFDCVFDMAHSGAVLTWKTLLPDEPVPKLLEYIEDRDLWRFQLPDSKEVNEAIFSYPYNFNVWDLYMHNDDLIYNLKVEGTALLRKKNKDIEELLKVTQRKFVIDNYVVPAANLPYTLASDAGHIMAKGHPFAACYWDTPEGRVFSLRSDSEGLNVAEIAAKFGGGGHKHAAGFRVQRVYADYFQDVTEVFPSKNGGI
;
A
#
# COMPACT_ATOMS: atom_id res chain seq x y z
N MET A 1 -35.82 -3.78 0.71
CA MET A 1 -34.76 -3.94 -0.32
C MET A 1 -33.49 -4.21 0.48
N SER A 2 -32.73 -5.27 0.16
CA SER A 2 -31.44 -5.45 0.83
C SER A 2 -30.53 -4.30 0.41
N ASN A 3 -29.79 -3.73 1.36
CA ASN A 3 -28.74 -2.79 1.01
C ASN A 3 -27.68 -3.53 0.17
N LYS A 4 -27.05 -2.84 -0.77
CA LYS A 4 -25.95 -3.38 -1.58
C LYS A 4 -24.79 -3.85 -0.69
N LEU A 5 -23.96 -4.76 -1.18
CA LEU A 5 -22.67 -5.06 -0.55
C LEU A 5 -21.86 -3.77 -0.47
N LEU A 6 -21.17 -3.52 0.64
CA LEU A 6 -20.22 -2.42 0.76
C LEU A 6 -18.79 -2.97 0.65
N CYS A 7 -18.07 -2.60 -0.41
CA CYS A 7 -16.67 -2.92 -0.60
C CYS A 7 -15.79 -1.75 -0.16
N ILE A 8 -15.00 -1.93 0.89
CA ILE A 8 -13.98 -0.99 1.34
C ILE A 8 -12.63 -1.51 0.87
N TYR A 9 -11.91 -0.74 0.07
CA TYR A 9 -10.65 -1.16 -0.53
C TYR A 9 -9.54 -0.15 -0.28
N HIS A 10 -8.28 -0.55 -0.29
CA HIS A 10 -7.18 0.39 -0.08
C HIS A 10 -7.08 1.40 -1.23
N ALA A 11 -7.14 2.69 -0.88
CA ALA A 11 -7.16 3.76 -1.87
C ALA A 11 -5.77 4.03 -2.48
N ASN A 12 -5.76 4.50 -3.72
CA ASN A 12 -4.57 5.03 -4.42
C ASN A 12 -3.42 4.02 -4.64
N CYS A 13 -3.68 2.72 -4.59
CA CYS A 13 -2.74 1.68 -5.06
C CYS A 13 -3.39 0.77 -6.10
N ALA A 14 -2.55 0.15 -6.94
CA ALA A 14 -3.01 -0.81 -7.94
C ALA A 14 -3.56 -2.09 -7.31
N ASP A 15 -3.00 -2.52 -6.18
CA ASP A 15 -3.42 -3.74 -5.52
C ASP A 15 -4.85 -3.62 -4.95
N GLY A 16 -5.09 -2.63 -4.09
CA GLY A 16 -6.42 -2.34 -3.56
C GLY A 16 -7.46 -2.03 -4.63
N PHE A 17 -7.11 -1.33 -5.71
CA PHE A 17 -8.05 -1.14 -6.82
C PHE A 17 -8.30 -2.44 -7.61
N GLY A 18 -7.28 -3.26 -7.83
CA GLY A 18 -7.42 -4.60 -8.42
C GLY A 18 -8.27 -5.53 -7.56
N ALA A 19 -8.16 -5.44 -6.24
CA ALA A 19 -9.01 -6.16 -5.29
C ALA A 19 -10.47 -5.69 -5.39
N ALA A 20 -10.71 -4.38 -5.50
CA ALA A 20 -12.05 -3.86 -5.77
C ALA A 20 -12.61 -4.34 -7.12
N MET A 21 -11.78 -4.44 -8.18
CA MET A 21 -12.18 -5.04 -9.46
C MET A 21 -12.62 -6.51 -9.29
N ALA A 22 -11.88 -7.31 -8.50
CA ALA A 22 -12.26 -8.69 -8.21
C ALA A 22 -13.61 -8.79 -7.48
N VAL A 23 -13.90 -7.90 -6.53
CA VAL A 23 -15.23 -7.80 -5.89
C VAL A 23 -16.31 -7.40 -6.90
N ARG A 24 -16.01 -6.46 -7.81
CA ARG A 24 -16.93 -6.03 -8.86
C ARG A 24 -17.30 -7.18 -9.80
N GLU A 25 -16.34 -8.03 -10.17
CA GLU A 25 -16.61 -9.22 -10.99
C GLU A 25 -17.44 -10.26 -10.24
N ALA A 26 -17.11 -10.54 -8.98
CA ALA A 26 -17.81 -11.57 -8.20
C ALA A 26 -19.29 -11.25 -7.94
N TYR A 27 -19.62 -9.99 -7.70
CA TYR A 27 -20.97 -9.58 -7.26
C TYR A 27 -21.75 -8.76 -8.30
N GLY A 28 -21.07 -8.21 -9.30
CA GLY A 28 -21.63 -7.29 -10.30
C GLY A 28 -21.76 -5.85 -9.80
N GLU A 29 -21.39 -4.89 -10.65
CA GLU A 29 -21.34 -3.45 -10.32
C GLU A 29 -22.65 -2.89 -9.73
N SER A 30 -23.81 -3.37 -10.19
CA SER A 30 -25.10 -2.89 -9.70
C SER A 30 -25.39 -3.30 -8.25
N ASN A 31 -24.67 -4.28 -7.70
CA ASN A 31 -24.91 -4.86 -6.38
C ASN A 31 -23.89 -4.43 -5.31
N VAL A 32 -22.89 -3.62 -5.68
CA VAL A 32 -21.81 -3.20 -4.79
C VAL A 32 -21.70 -1.68 -4.74
N ASP A 33 -21.55 -1.12 -3.53
CA ASP A 33 -21.05 0.23 -3.33
C ASP A 33 -19.57 0.17 -2.97
N PHE A 34 -18.74 0.93 -3.67
CA PHE A 34 -17.29 0.96 -3.48
C PHE A 34 -16.87 2.18 -2.68
N TYR A 35 -16.07 1.98 -1.64
CA TYR A 35 -15.53 3.03 -0.79
C TYR A 35 -14.00 2.95 -0.70
N PRO A 36 -13.27 3.99 -1.14
CA PRO A 36 -11.81 4.03 -1.03
C PRO A 36 -11.38 4.28 0.43
N GLY A 37 -10.96 3.22 1.11
CA GLY A 37 -10.42 3.23 2.45
C GLY A 37 -9.04 3.88 2.52
N VAL A 38 -8.86 4.76 3.50
CA VAL A 38 -7.58 5.43 3.78
C VAL A 38 -7.26 5.21 5.26
N TYR A 39 -6.05 4.74 5.55
CA TYR A 39 -5.62 4.56 6.94
C TYR A 39 -5.78 5.84 7.75
N GLN A 40 -6.22 5.69 9.01
CA GLN A 40 -6.48 6.77 9.97
C GLN A 40 -7.73 7.62 9.68
N ASN A 41 -8.44 7.40 8.57
CA ASN A 41 -9.78 7.95 8.36
C ASN A 41 -10.83 7.02 9.00
N PRO A 42 -11.97 7.56 9.46
CA PRO A 42 -13.06 6.73 9.97
C PRO A 42 -13.73 5.92 8.85
N PRO A 43 -14.34 4.76 9.16
CA PRO A 43 -15.12 4.01 8.19
C PRO A 43 -16.38 4.77 7.73
N PRO A 44 -16.94 4.44 6.55
CA PRO A 44 -18.25 4.93 6.13
C PRO A 44 -19.36 4.33 7.01
N ASP A 45 -20.62 4.76 6.78
CA ASP A 45 -21.76 4.12 7.43
C ASP A 45 -21.94 2.69 6.92
N VAL A 46 -21.94 1.74 7.86
CA VAL A 46 -22.05 0.30 7.61
C VAL A 46 -23.35 -0.30 8.15
N THR A 47 -24.27 0.54 8.62
CA THR A 47 -25.51 0.10 9.30
C THR A 47 -26.34 -0.80 8.39
N ASP A 48 -26.67 -2.00 8.89
CA ASP A 48 -27.44 -3.03 8.18
C ASP A 48 -26.88 -3.43 6.79
N ARG A 49 -25.56 -3.31 6.60
CA ARG A 49 -24.83 -3.70 5.38
C ARG A 49 -24.06 -5.01 5.58
N ASP A 50 -23.95 -5.77 4.51
CA ASP A 50 -22.87 -6.76 4.36
C ASP A 50 -21.63 -5.97 3.90
N VAL A 51 -20.49 -6.19 4.56
CA VAL A 51 -19.26 -5.41 4.32
C VAL A 51 -18.11 -6.35 3.98
N ILE A 52 -17.39 -6.02 2.91
CA ILE A 52 -16.13 -6.67 2.57
C ILE A 52 -15.02 -5.63 2.57
N LEU A 53 -13.92 -5.92 3.25
CA LEU A 53 -12.70 -5.12 3.24
C LEU A 53 -11.62 -5.88 2.47
N VAL A 54 -11.02 -5.26 1.45
CA VAL A 54 -10.05 -5.92 0.56
C VAL A 54 -8.77 -5.11 0.42
N ASP A 55 -7.61 -5.77 0.52
CA ASP A 55 -6.27 -5.13 0.60
C ASP A 55 -6.14 -4.10 1.75
N PHE A 56 -7.07 -4.16 2.71
CA PHE A 56 -7.24 -3.12 3.71
C PHE A 56 -7.94 -3.66 4.94
N SER A 57 -7.53 -3.18 6.11
CA SER A 57 -8.25 -3.40 7.34
C SER A 57 -8.14 -2.20 8.28
N TYR A 58 -9.24 -1.88 8.96
CA TYR A 58 -9.18 -0.99 10.12
C TYR A 58 -8.63 -1.75 11.33
N LYS A 59 -8.22 -1.02 12.37
CA LYS A 59 -7.84 -1.62 13.65
C LYS A 59 -9.00 -2.36 14.30
N LYS A 60 -8.71 -3.34 15.17
CA LYS A 60 -9.72 -4.22 15.75
C LYS A 60 -10.81 -3.51 16.57
N ASP A 61 -10.48 -2.38 17.18
CA ASP A 61 -11.42 -1.54 17.91
C ASP A 61 -12.45 -0.92 16.95
N VAL A 62 -11.99 -0.37 15.83
CA VAL A 62 -12.87 0.16 14.77
C VAL A 62 -13.71 -0.96 14.15
N ILE A 63 -13.11 -2.13 13.86
CA ILE A 63 -13.88 -3.28 13.36
C ILE A 63 -14.93 -3.75 14.37
N SER A 64 -14.63 -3.74 15.68
CA SER A 64 -15.61 -4.08 16.71
C SER A 64 -16.80 -3.12 16.72
N GLU A 65 -16.56 -1.82 16.55
CA GLU A 65 -17.62 -0.81 16.43
C GLU A 65 -18.45 -0.99 15.14
N MET A 66 -17.79 -1.35 14.03
CA MET A 66 -18.46 -1.65 12.77
C MET A 66 -19.36 -2.88 12.91
N LEU A 67 -18.88 -3.96 13.57
CA LEU A 67 -19.65 -5.19 13.81
C LEU A 67 -20.90 -4.99 14.66
N CYS A 68 -20.95 -3.93 15.48
CA CYS A 68 -22.17 -3.56 16.21
C CYS A 68 -23.28 -2.97 15.32
N LYS A 69 -22.97 -2.62 14.07
CA LYS A 69 -23.89 -1.94 13.13
C LYS A 69 -24.07 -2.71 11.82
N ALA A 70 -23.02 -3.37 11.33
CA ALA A 70 -23.05 -4.18 10.12
C ALA A 70 -23.77 -5.52 10.36
N LYS A 71 -24.25 -6.14 9.28
CA LYS A 71 -24.79 -7.50 9.31
C LYS A 71 -23.68 -8.53 9.40
N GLU A 72 -22.67 -8.35 8.55
CA GLU A 72 -21.49 -9.18 8.49
C GLU A 72 -20.30 -8.38 7.97
N ILE A 73 -19.10 -8.81 8.37
CA ILE A 73 -17.85 -8.25 7.88
C ILE A 73 -16.92 -9.39 7.47
N LEU A 74 -16.45 -9.35 6.22
CA LEU A 74 -15.37 -10.18 5.70
C LEU A 74 -14.13 -9.31 5.44
N ILE A 75 -12.97 -9.74 5.94
CA ILE A 75 -11.68 -9.11 5.61
C ILE A 75 -10.87 -10.04 4.72
N ILE A 76 -10.37 -9.55 3.59
CA ILE A 76 -9.41 -10.24 2.72
C ILE A 76 -8.16 -9.36 2.62
N ASP A 77 -7.06 -9.78 3.24
CA ASP A 77 -5.87 -8.94 3.36
C ASP A 77 -4.59 -9.78 3.29
N HIS A 78 -3.49 -9.14 2.92
CA HIS A 78 -2.16 -9.76 2.81
C HIS A 78 -1.10 -9.02 3.65
N HIS A 79 -1.48 -7.95 4.35
CA HIS A 79 -0.59 -7.21 5.23
C HIS A 79 -0.30 -7.97 6.53
N GLU A 80 0.99 -8.13 6.88
CA GLU A 80 1.42 -8.75 8.14
C GLU A 80 0.83 -8.04 9.37
N SER A 81 0.69 -6.71 9.31
CA SER A 81 0.04 -5.94 10.38
C SER A 81 -1.41 -6.36 10.62
N ALA A 82 -2.17 -6.65 9.56
CA ALA A 82 -3.56 -7.09 9.67
C ALA A 82 -3.66 -8.49 10.29
N VAL A 83 -2.81 -9.42 9.84
CA VAL A 83 -2.73 -10.77 10.42
C VAL A 83 -2.46 -10.70 11.93
N ASN A 84 -1.49 -9.88 12.34
CA ASN A 84 -1.16 -9.72 13.75
C ASN A 84 -2.27 -9.05 14.56
N GLU A 85 -2.99 -8.11 13.97
CA GLU A 85 -4.14 -7.43 14.59
C GLU A 85 -5.29 -8.41 14.87
N PHE A 86 -5.58 -9.33 13.93
CA PHE A 86 -6.75 -10.20 13.98
C PHE A 86 -6.50 -11.64 14.45
N LYS A 87 -5.25 -12.08 14.60
CA LYS A 87 -4.88 -13.46 15.00
C LYS A 87 -5.60 -14.00 16.25
N ASN A 88 -5.88 -13.12 17.21
CA ASN A 88 -6.60 -13.46 18.46
C ASN A 88 -7.83 -12.57 18.66
N PHE A 89 -8.39 -12.04 17.58
CA PHE A 89 -9.54 -11.16 17.67
C PHE A 89 -10.78 -11.97 18.06
N SER A 90 -11.51 -11.48 19.06
CA SER A 90 -12.78 -12.04 19.49
C SER A 90 -13.87 -11.04 19.12
N PRO A 91 -14.65 -11.29 18.05
CA PRO A 91 -15.68 -10.36 17.62
C PRO A 91 -16.78 -10.23 18.68
N PRO A 92 -17.51 -9.10 18.74
CA PRO A 92 -18.64 -8.92 19.64
C PRO A 92 -19.65 -10.07 19.53
N SER A 93 -20.23 -10.46 20.67
CA SER A 93 -21.19 -11.57 20.71
C SER A 93 -22.38 -11.32 19.79
N GLY A 94 -22.73 -12.30 18.96
CA GLY A 94 -23.85 -12.21 18.02
C GLY A 94 -23.52 -11.50 16.69
N SER A 95 -22.27 -11.07 16.48
CA SER A 95 -21.82 -10.55 15.19
C SER A 95 -21.28 -11.65 14.27
N THR A 96 -21.37 -11.42 12.95
CA THR A 96 -20.80 -12.29 11.92
C THR A 96 -19.51 -11.66 11.37
N PHE A 97 -18.39 -12.34 11.56
CA PHE A 97 -17.07 -11.86 11.18
C PHE A 97 -16.22 -13.00 10.65
N ASP A 98 -15.54 -12.79 9.53
CA ASP A 98 -14.56 -13.72 8.97
C ASP A 98 -13.35 -12.98 8.38
N CYS A 99 -12.23 -13.69 8.25
CA CYS A 99 -11.00 -13.15 7.66
C CYS A 99 -10.24 -14.20 6.84
N VAL A 100 -9.77 -13.77 5.67
CA VAL A 100 -8.88 -14.53 4.79
C VAL A 100 -7.57 -13.78 4.68
N PHE A 101 -6.50 -14.40 5.14
CA PHE A 101 -5.16 -13.83 5.10
C PHE A 101 -4.18 -14.74 4.38
N ASP A 102 -3.48 -14.20 3.38
CA ASP A 102 -2.39 -14.91 2.71
C ASP A 102 -1.34 -13.92 2.20
N MET A 103 -0.15 -13.97 2.78
CA MET A 103 0.98 -13.11 2.39
C MET A 103 1.71 -13.60 1.14
N ALA A 104 1.36 -14.77 0.60
CA ALA A 104 1.94 -15.30 -0.64
C ALA A 104 1.34 -14.64 -1.89
N HIS A 105 0.21 -13.95 -1.73
CA HIS A 105 -0.54 -13.28 -2.76
C HIS A 105 -0.70 -11.78 -2.47
N SER A 106 -0.89 -11.02 -3.54
CA SER A 106 -1.35 -9.62 -3.43
C SER A 106 -2.80 -9.58 -3.00
N GLY A 107 -3.28 -8.45 -2.46
CA GLY A 107 -4.67 -8.25 -2.08
C GLY A 107 -5.64 -8.52 -3.24
N ALA A 108 -5.27 -8.12 -4.47
CA ALA A 108 -6.07 -8.32 -5.67
C ALA A 108 -6.22 -9.80 -6.05
N VAL A 109 -5.11 -10.52 -6.12
CA VAL A 109 -5.13 -11.95 -6.48
C VAL A 109 -5.77 -12.79 -5.37
N LEU A 110 -5.49 -12.48 -4.10
CA LEU A 110 -6.12 -13.16 -2.97
C LEU A 110 -7.64 -12.96 -2.99
N THR A 111 -8.11 -11.74 -3.24
CA THR A 111 -9.54 -11.44 -3.36
C THR A 111 -10.18 -12.20 -4.52
N TRP A 112 -9.53 -12.22 -5.70
CA TRP A 112 -10.00 -12.99 -6.85
C TRP A 112 -10.13 -14.48 -6.51
N LYS A 113 -9.07 -15.10 -5.98
CA LYS A 113 -9.07 -16.53 -5.63
C LYS A 113 -10.08 -16.90 -4.55
N THR A 114 -10.39 -15.97 -3.65
CA THR A 114 -11.36 -16.19 -2.57
C THR A 114 -12.79 -16.15 -3.09
N LEU A 115 -13.12 -15.19 -3.96
CA LEU A 115 -14.49 -14.94 -4.41
C LEU A 115 -14.84 -15.66 -5.71
N LEU A 116 -13.85 -15.96 -6.54
CA LEU A 116 -13.96 -16.59 -7.86
C LEU A 116 -12.97 -17.78 -7.97
N PRO A 117 -13.04 -18.78 -7.07
CA PRO A 117 -12.02 -19.84 -6.97
C PRO A 117 -11.91 -20.73 -8.21
N ASP A 118 -12.99 -20.83 -8.99
CA ASP A 118 -13.05 -21.66 -10.19
C ASP A 118 -12.65 -20.90 -11.47
N GLU A 119 -12.45 -19.57 -11.38
CA GLU A 119 -12.08 -18.72 -12.52
C GLU A 119 -10.56 -18.48 -12.57
N PRO A 120 -9.95 -18.46 -13.77
CA PRO A 120 -8.54 -18.13 -13.90
C PRO A 120 -8.29 -16.68 -13.47
N VAL A 121 -7.15 -16.43 -12.81
CA VAL A 121 -6.74 -15.08 -12.43
C VAL A 121 -6.44 -14.27 -13.71
N PRO A 122 -7.04 -13.07 -13.90
CA PRO A 122 -6.75 -12.23 -15.05
C PRO A 122 -5.28 -11.81 -15.08
N LYS A 123 -4.68 -11.78 -16.27
CA LYS A 123 -3.25 -11.40 -16.44
C LYS A 123 -2.92 -10.07 -15.79
N LEU A 124 -3.84 -9.10 -15.87
CA LEU A 124 -3.65 -7.81 -15.22
C LEU A 124 -3.36 -7.95 -13.73
N LEU A 125 -4.13 -8.79 -13.02
CA LEU A 125 -3.93 -9.03 -11.58
C LEU A 125 -2.62 -9.79 -11.32
N GLU A 126 -2.21 -10.70 -12.20
CA GLU A 126 -0.89 -11.36 -12.11
C GLU A 126 0.26 -10.35 -12.19
N TYR A 127 0.19 -9.37 -13.12
CA TYR A 127 1.18 -8.29 -13.21
C TYR A 127 1.17 -7.40 -11.96
N ILE A 128 -0.01 -7.07 -11.44
CA ILE A 128 -0.15 -6.30 -10.20
C ILE A 128 0.51 -7.06 -9.04
N GLU A 129 0.24 -8.36 -8.89
CA GLU A 129 0.87 -9.21 -7.87
C GLU A 129 2.39 -9.26 -8.01
N ASP A 130 2.89 -9.41 -9.23
CA ASP A 130 4.31 -9.52 -9.50
C ASP A 130 5.08 -8.25 -9.09
N ARG A 131 4.46 -7.06 -9.21
CA ARG A 131 5.01 -5.81 -8.67
C ARG A 131 4.80 -5.67 -7.17
N ASP A 132 3.60 -5.96 -6.69
CA ASP A 132 3.24 -5.75 -5.29
C ASP A 132 4.15 -6.55 -4.35
N LEU A 133 4.39 -7.82 -4.69
CA LEU A 133 5.31 -8.71 -4.00
C LEU A 133 6.78 -8.46 -4.40
N TRP A 134 7.05 -7.43 -5.21
CA TRP A 134 8.36 -6.99 -5.67
C TRP A 134 9.20 -8.08 -6.36
N ARG A 135 8.53 -8.99 -7.08
CA ARG A 135 9.13 -10.16 -7.75
C ARG A 135 9.69 -9.82 -9.13
N PHE A 136 8.93 -9.07 -9.94
CA PHE A 136 9.26 -8.70 -11.32
C PHE A 136 9.71 -9.88 -12.20
N GLN A 137 9.03 -11.03 -12.07
CA GLN A 137 9.32 -12.26 -12.82
C GLN A 137 8.60 -12.33 -14.17
N LEU A 138 7.48 -11.61 -14.32
CA LEU A 138 6.75 -11.59 -15.58
C LEU A 138 7.48 -10.73 -16.64
N PRO A 139 7.34 -11.06 -17.94
CA PRO A 139 7.97 -10.30 -19.02
C PRO A 139 7.54 -8.83 -18.99
N ASP A 140 8.50 -7.90 -19.05
CA ASP A 140 8.22 -6.46 -19.09
C ASP A 140 7.33 -5.97 -17.91
N SER A 141 7.37 -6.67 -16.77
CA SER A 141 6.48 -6.42 -15.62
C SER A 141 6.56 -4.98 -15.09
N LYS A 142 7.75 -4.39 -15.08
CA LYS A 142 7.93 -3.01 -14.62
C LYS A 142 7.25 -2.02 -15.55
N GLU A 143 7.35 -2.24 -16.86
CA GLU A 143 6.72 -1.42 -17.89
C GLU A 143 5.20 -1.54 -17.81
N VAL A 144 4.66 -2.76 -17.79
CA VAL A 144 3.21 -3.00 -17.70
C VAL A 144 2.63 -2.34 -16.45
N ASN A 145 3.28 -2.53 -15.31
CA ASN A 145 2.84 -1.93 -14.06
C ASN A 145 2.94 -0.40 -14.05
N GLU A 146 4.01 0.16 -14.62
CA GLU A 146 4.15 1.62 -14.72
C GLU A 146 3.05 2.22 -15.60
N ALA A 147 2.69 1.54 -16.69
CA ALA A 147 1.61 1.97 -17.56
C ALA A 147 0.25 1.91 -16.87
N ILE A 148 -0.16 0.77 -16.31
CA ILE A 148 -1.48 0.67 -15.65
C ILE A 148 -1.61 1.65 -14.49
N PHE A 149 -0.53 1.87 -13.73
CA PHE A 149 -0.52 2.83 -12.61
C PHE A 149 -0.62 4.29 -13.06
N SER A 150 -0.38 4.58 -14.35
CA SER A 150 -0.57 5.92 -14.92
C SER A 150 -2.02 6.22 -15.30
N TYR A 151 -2.87 5.19 -15.43
CA TYR A 151 -4.29 5.37 -15.71
C TYR A 151 -5.07 5.76 -14.46
N PRO A 152 -6.18 6.51 -14.58
CA PRO A 152 -7.08 6.76 -13.46
C PRO A 152 -7.61 5.46 -12.87
N TYR A 153 -7.79 5.42 -11.55
CA TYR A 153 -8.52 4.37 -10.85
C TYR A 153 -10.02 4.46 -11.16
N ASN A 154 -10.37 4.01 -12.36
CA ASN A 154 -11.70 4.02 -12.90
C ASN A 154 -12.06 2.61 -13.38
N PHE A 155 -13.18 2.10 -12.89
CA PHE A 155 -13.60 0.72 -13.15
C PHE A 155 -13.66 0.43 -14.66
N ASN A 156 -14.29 1.30 -15.44
CA ASN A 156 -14.44 1.10 -16.90
C ASN A 156 -13.10 1.09 -17.65
N VAL A 157 -12.10 1.84 -17.17
CA VAL A 157 -10.77 1.85 -17.79
C VAL A 157 -10.05 0.54 -17.52
N TRP A 158 -10.08 0.07 -16.27
CA TRP A 158 -9.39 -1.15 -15.86
C TRP A 158 -10.09 -2.42 -16.37
N ASP A 159 -11.40 -2.37 -16.53
CA ASP A 159 -12.24 -3.44 -17.10
C ASP A 159 -11.74 -3.92 -18.47
N LEU A 160 -11.27 -2.97 -19.30
CA LEU A 160 -10.71 -3.26 -20.62
C LEU A 160 -9.51 -4.21 -20.53
N TYR A 161 -8.65 -4.03 -19.54
CA TYR A 161 -7.44 -4.82 -19.35
C TYR A 161 -7.69 -6.11 -18.56
N MET A 162 -8.72 -6.14 -17.72
CA MET A 162 -9.14 -7.36 -17.00
C MET A 162 -9.61 -8.45 -17.96
N HIS A 163 -10.25 -8.08 -19.07
CA HIS A 163 -10.89 -9.03 -19.99
C HIS A 163 -10.18 -9.15 -21.35
N ASN A 164 -9.03 -8.49 -21.53
CA ASN A 164 -8.34 -8.49 -22.80
C ASN A 164 -6.82 -8.54 -22.63
N ASP A 165 -6.30 -9.76 -22.60
CA ASP A 165 -4.88 -10.05 -22.52
C ASP A 165 -4.03 -9.41 -23.63
N ASP A 166 -4.60 -9.22 -24.83
CA ASP A 166 -3.87 -8.62 -25.95
C ASP A 166 -3.58 -7.13 -25.70
N LEU A 167 -4.38 -6.46 -24.86
CA LEU A 167 -4.13 -5.07 -24.47
C LEU A 167 -2.98 -4.92 -23.47
N ILE A 168 -2.54 -5.99 -22.80
CA ILE A 168 -1.36 -5.97 -21.92
C ILE A 168 -0.10 -5.62 -22.72
N TYR A 169 -0.02 -6.03 -23.99
CA TYR A 169 1.10 -5.64 -24.86
C TYR A 169 1.16 -4.12 -25.08
N ASN A 170 0.01 -3.43 -25.13
CA ASN A 170 -0.03 -1.98 -25.27
C ASN A 170 0.49 -1.28 -24.00
N LEU A 171 0.14 -1.79 -22.81
CA LEU A 171 0.68 -1.30 -21.55
C LEU A 171 2.21 -1.38 -21.52
N LYS A 172 2.79 -2.47 -22.02
CA LYS A 172 4.25 -2.60 -22.14
C LYS A 172 4.88 -1.52 -23.01
N VAL A 173 4.27 -1.21 -24.17
CA VAL A 173 4.78 -0.16 -25.08
C VAL A 173 4.70 1.22 -24.43
N GLU A 174 3.57 1.56 -23.81
CA GLU A 174 3.36 2.82 -23.09
C GLU A 174 4.33 2.96 -21.91
N GLY A 175 4.43 1.89 -21.12
CA GLY A 175 5.25 1.78 -19.92
C GLY A 175 6.74 1.97 -20.16
N THR A 176 7.24 1.60 -21.35
CA THR A 176 8.65 1.77 -21.71
C THR A 176 9.09 3.24 -21.60
N ALA A 177 8.28 4.16 -22.11
CA ALA A 177 8.61 5.60 -22.07
C ALA A 177 8.44 6.19 -20.67
N LEU A 178 7.37 5.79 -19.96
CA LEU A 178 7.08 6.21 -18.59
C LEU A 178 8.18 5.77 -17.63
N LEU A 179 8.56 4.50 -17.68
CA LEU A 179 9.59 3.91 -16.83
C LEU A 179 10.96 4.56 -17.07
N ARG A 180 11.33 4.84 -18.32
CA ARG A 180 12.56 5.58 -18.65
C ARG A 180 12.56 6.97 -18.01
N LYS A 181 11.44 7.71 -18.08
CA LYS A 181 11.32 9.04 -17.46
C LYS A 181 11.42 8.94 -15.94
N LYS A 182 10.66 8.03 -15.33
CA LYS A 182 10.66 7.78 -13.88
C LYS A 182 12.08 7.48 -13.37
N ASN A 183 12.80 6.57 -14.03
CA ASN A 183 14.16 6.20 -13.63
C ASN A 183 15.13 7.37 -13.73
N LYS A 184 15.06 8.16 -14.80
CA LYS A 184 15.89 9.36 -14.94
C LYS A 184 15.61 10.37 -13.82
N ASP A 185 14.33 10.61 -13.52
CA ASP A 185 13.94 11.55 -12.47
C ASP A 185 14.45 11.11 -11.11
N ILE A 186 14.31 9.82 -10.78
CA ILE A 186 14.84 9.27 -9.52
C ILE A 186 16.35 9.46 -9.45
N GLU A 187 17.08 9.14 -10.53
CA GLU A 187 18.54 9.29 -10.55
C GLU A 187 18.99 10.74 -10.32
N GLU A 188 18.33 11.70 -10.98
CA GLU A 188 18.65 13.12 -10.85
C GLU A 188 18.23 13.69 -9.48
N LEU A 189 17.05 13.33 -8.99
CA LEU A 189 16.53 13.84 -7.71
C LEU A 189 17.28 13.27 -6.52
N LEU A 190 17.71 11.99 -6.55
CA LEU A 190 18.49 11.42 -5.45
C LEU A 190 19.82 12.15 -5.24
N LYS A 191 20.46 12.63 -6.31
CA LYS A 191 21.71 13.43 -6.21
C LYS A 191 21.54 14.73 -5.44
N VAL A 192 20.33 15.28 -5.38
CA VAL A 192 20.07 16.61 -4.80
C VAL A 192 19.17 16.58 -3.56
N THR A 193 18.47 15.47 -3.29
CA THR A 193 17.51 15.35 -2.18
C THR A 193 17.92 14.34 -1.10
N GLN A 194 18.84 13.41 -1.40
CA GLN A 194 19.26 12.39 -0.45
C GLN A 194 20.10 12.97 0.68
N ARG A 195 19.77 12.62 1.92
CA ARG A 195 20.46 12.98 3.17
C ARG A 195 20.35 11.86 4.20
N LYS A 196 20.91 12.04 5.40
CA LYS A 196 20.84 11.03 6.48
C LYS A 196 19.83 11.44 7.54
N PHE A 197 18.89 10.56 7.85
CA PHE A 197 17.92 10.73 8.94
C PHE A 197 18.26 9.78 10.09
N VAL A 198 17.94 10.22 11.31
CA VAL A 198 17.73 9.29 12.43
C VAL A 198 16.25 8.93 12.45
N ILE A 199 15.95 7.66 12.22
CA ILE A 199 14.60 7.10 12.34
C ILE A 199 14.71 5.97 13.35
N ASP A 200 13.95 6.08 14.45
CA ASP A 200 14.12 5.23 15.64
C ASP A 200 15.57 5.38 16.18
N ASN A 201 16.35 4.30 16.21
CA ASN A 201 17.75 4.31 16.62
C ASN A 201 18.72 4.10 15.44
N TYR A 202 18.26 4.27 14.20
CA TYR A 202 19.05 4.01 12.99
C TYR A 202 19.38 5.29 12.22
N VAL A 203 20.62 5.41 11.75
CA VAL A 203 21.03 6.43 10.78
C VAL A 203 20.92 5.85 9.38
N VAL A 204 19.96 6.34 8.59
CA VAL A 204 19.60 5.79 7.28
C VAL A 204 19.57 6.85 6.18
N PRO A 205 19.79 6.48 4.91
CA PRO A 205 19.53 7.37 3.79
C PRO A 205 18.04 7.73 3.71
N ALA A 206 17.76 9.00 3.50
CA ALA A 206 16.43 9.54 3.32
C ALA A 206 16.37 10.59 2.20
N ALA A 207 15.31 10.62 1.40
CA ALA A 207 15.14 11.60 0.33
C ALA A 207 13.76 12.26 0.34
N ASN A 208 13.70 13.56 0.01
CA ASN A 208 12.44 14.26 -0.21
C ASN A 208 11.93 13.94 -1.62
N LEU A 209 10.99 13.01 -1.73
CA LEU A 209 10.44 12.55 -3.00
C LEU A 209 8.93 12.35 -2.87
N PRO A 210 8.15 12.65 -3.92
CA PRO A 210 6.71 12.41 -3.89
C PRO A 210 6.43 10.90 -3.78
N TYR A 211 5.24 10.56 -3.26
CA TYR A 211 4.83 9.16 -3.06
C TYR A 211 4.92 8.30 -4.33
N THR A 212 4.76 8.91 -5.50
CA THR A 212 4.84 8.24 -6.81
C THR A 212 6.23 7.74 -7.16
N LEU A 213 7.30 8.25 -6.54
CA LEU A 213 8.69 7.83 -6.75
C LEU A 213 9.28 7.06 -5.56
N ALA A 214 8.56 7.06 -4.42
CA ALA A 214 9.09 6.63 -3.14
C ALA A 214 9.50 5.16 -3.08
N SER A 215 8.76 4.26 -3.74
CA SER A 215 9.08 2.82 -3.73
C SER A 215 10.39 2.52 -4.43
N ASP A 216 10.54 2.94 -5.69
CA ASP A 216 11.73 2.70 -6.50
C ASP A 216 12.96 3.41 -5.90
N ALA A 217 12.82 4.67 -5.51
CA ALA A 217 13.92 5.43 -4.91
C ALA A 217 14.34 4.87 -3.54
N GLY A 218 13.39 4.49 -2.70
CA GLY A 218 13.65 3.84 -1.42
C GLY A 218 14.39 2.51 -1.61
N HIS A 219 13.98 1.69 -2.58
CA HIS A 219 14.64 0.43 -2.88
C HIS A 219 16.08 0.63 -3.40
N ILE A 220 16.34 1.69 -4.19
CA ILE A 220 17.70 2.06 -4.60
C ILE A 220 18.54 2.46 -3.39
N MET A 221 18.03 3.34 -2.53
CA MET A 221 18.75 3.85 -1.35
C MET A 221 18.97 2.80 -0.27
N ALA A 222 18.09 1.80 -0.13
CA ALA A 222 18.16 0.82 0.95
C ALA A 222 19.36 -0.14 0.82
N LYS A 223 19.94 -0.29 -0.37
CA LYS A 223 21.04 -1.23 -0.61
C LYS A 223 22.24 -0.96 0.29
N GLY A 224 22.63 -1.96 1.09
CA GLY A 224 23.76 -1.84 2.01
C GLY A 224 23.47 -1.03 3.27
N HIS A 225 22.20 -0.70 3.53
CA HIS A 225 21.72 -0.02 4.72
C HIS A 225 20.63 -0.86 5.41
N PRO A 226 20.38 -0.68 6.72
CA PRO A 226 19.30 -1.39 7.40
C PRO A 226 17.93 -1.18 6.74
N PHE A 227 17.69 0.05 6.25
CA PHE A 227 16.57 0.47 5.43
C PHE A 227 16.87 1.89 4.87
N ALA A 228 15.94 2.43 4.10
CA ALA A 228 15.91 3.81 3.62
C ALA A 228 14.51 4.42 3.75
N ALA A 229 14.42 5.74 3.67
CA ALA A 229 13.15 6.46 3.71
C ALA A 229 12.99 7.43 2.53
N CYS A 230 11.79 7.49 1.95
CA CYS A 230 11.35 8.69 1.24
C CYS A 230 10.35 9.44 2.12
N TYR A 231 10.30 10.76 2.00
CA TYR A 231 9.30 11.56 2.72
C TYR A 231 8.79 12.72 1.88
N TRP A 232 7.57 13.16 2.19
CA TRP A 232 6.92 14.33 1.57
C TRP A 232 5.91 14.95 2.55
N ASP A 233 5.59 16.22 2.35
CA ASP A 233 4.60 16.95 3.15
C ASP A 233 3.21 16.93 2.47
N THR A 234 2.16 16.72 3.27
CA THR A 234 0.74 16.92 2.94
C THR A 234 0.19 18.05 3.82
N PRO A 235 -1.05 18.53 3.58
CA PRO A 235 -1.69 19.50 4.48
C PRO A 235 -1.78 19.03 5.95
N GLU A 236 -1.86 17.72 6.18
CA GLU A 236 -2.04 17.09 7.49
C GLU A 236 -0.72 16.75 8.21
N GLY A 237 0.40 16.70 7.50
CA GLY A 237 1.69 16.35 8.10
C GLY A 237 2.73 15.84 7.10
N ARG A 238 3.78 15.20 7.63
CA ARG A 238 4.81 14.54 6.82
C ARG A 238 4.57 13.05 6.78
N VAL A 239 4.60 12.48 5.59
CA VAL A 239 4.53 11.03 5.36
C VAL A 239 5.93 10.49 5.12
N PHE A 240 6.20 9.33 5.69
CA PHE A 240 7.41 8.55 5.49
C PHE A 240 7.06 7.22 4.83
N SER A 241 7.77 6.89 3.76
CA SER A 241 7.74 5.59 3.10
C SER A 241 9.08 4.90 3.29
N LEU A 242 9.08 3.81 4.04
CA LEU A 242 10.27 3.02 4.39
C LEU A 242 10.42 1.85 3.43
N ARG A 243 11.66 1.60 2.98
CA ARG A 243 12.02 0.44 2.16
C ARG A 243 13.28 -0.20 2.73
N SER A 244 13.32 -1.52 2.78
CA SER A 244 14.56 -2.26 3.02
C SER A 244 14.84 -3.21 1.87
N ASP A 245 16.08 -3.72 1.76
CA ASP A 245 16.36 -4.87 0.92
C ASP A 245 15.93 -6.18 1.62
N SER A 246 16.15 -7.33 0.98
CA SER A 246 15.75 -8.65 1.48
C SER A 246 16.41 -9.04 2.81
N GLU A 247 17.64 -8.58 3.02
CA GLU A 247 18.43 -8.81 4.24
C GLU A 247 18.25 -7.68 5.27
N GLY A 248 17.54 -6.63 4.89
CA GLY A 248 17.27 -5.46 5.71
C GLY A 248 16.27 -5.72 6.82
N LEU A 249 16.08 -4.70 7.66
CA LEU A 249 15.22 -4.78 8.82
C LEU A 249 13.74 -4.87 8.46
N ASN A 250 12.95 -5.39 9.40
CA ASN A 250 11.50 -5.28 9.33
C ASN A 250 11.06 -3.83 9.50
N VAL A 251 10.80 -3.12 8.39
CA VAL A 251 10.37 -1.73 8.43
C VAL A 251 8.91 -1.56 8.88
N ALA A 252 8.09 -2.61 8.87
CA ALA A 252 6.75 -2.57 9.44
C ALA A 252 6.80 -2.40 10.97
N GLU A 253 7.71 -3.10 11.65
CA GLU A 253 7.94 -2.93 13.08
C GLU A 253 8.43 -1.52 13.44
N ILE A 254 9.29 -0.94 12.59
CA ILE A 254 9.76 0.44 12.75
C ILE A 254 8.60 1.43 12.57
N ALA A 255 7.81 1.27 11.51
CA ALA A 255 6.66 2.14 11.24
C ALA A 255 5.59 2.05 12.36
N ALA A 256 5.37 0.86 12.93
CA ALA A 256 4.39 0.64 14.00
C ALA A 256 4.68 1.48 15.25
N LYS A 257 5.96 1.72 15.59
CA LYS A 257 6.36 2.62 16.70
C LYS A 257 5.86 4.05 16.53
N PHE A 258 5.62 4.47 15.29
CA PHE A 258 5.10 5.80 14.93
C PHE A 258 3.62 5.75 14.51
N GLY A 259 2.90 4.67 14.83
CA GLY A 259 1.49 4.49 14.47
C GLY A 259 1.22 4.21 12.99
N GLY A 260 2.25 3.81 12.24
CA GLY A 260 2.16 3.31 10.87
C GLY A 260 2.07 1.79 10.78
N GLY A 261 2.34 1.25 9.59
CA GLY A 261 2.28 -0.18 9.29
C GLY A 261 2.68 -0.51 7.86
N GLY A 262 2.54 -1.79 7.47
CA GLY A 262 2.86 -2.30 6.13
C GLY A 262 3.47 -3.70 6.18
N HIS A 263 4.28 -4.02 5.16
CA HIS A 263 5.03 -5.28 5.05
C HIS A 263 6.45 -5.14 5.59
N LYS A 264 7.08 -6.29 5.84
CA LYS A 264 8.47 -6.40 6.30
C LYS A 264 9.45 -5.47 5.58
N HIS A 265 9.35 -5.34 4.26
CA HIS A 265 10.29 -4.59 3.44
C HIS A 265 9.71 -3.30 2.84
N ALA A 266 8.43 -3.00 3.11
CA ALA A 266 7.73 -1.82 2.62
C ALA A 266 6.65 -1.38 3.60
N ALA A 267 6.90 -0.28 4.31
CA ALA A 267 5.98 0.25 5.31
C ALA A 267 5.95 1.78 5.26
N GLY A 268 5.03 2.39 5.98
CA GLY A 268 4.95 3.84 6.07
C GLY A 268 4.26 4.34 7.33
N PHE A 269 4.56 5.58 7.68
CA PHE A 269 3.93 6.27 8.82
C PHE A 269 3.77 7.77 8.52
N ARG A 270 2.91 8.44 9.28
CA ARG A 270 2.68 9.88 9.16
C ARG A 270 2.90 10.56 10.51
N VAL A 271 3.57 11.70 10.48
CA VAL A 271 3.76 12.56 11.66
C VAL A 271 3.13 13.93 11.41
N GLN A 272 2.60 14.56 12.46
CA GLN A 272 2.09 15.93 12.34
C GLN A 272 3.23 16.88 11.99
N ARG A 273 2.93 17.99 11.31
CA ARG A 273 3.93 18.95 10.84
C ARG A 273 4.85 19.48 11.95
N VAL A 274 4.30 19.72 13.14
CA VAL A 274 5.06 20.17 14.32
C VAL A 274 6.11 19.16 14.79
N TYR A 275 5.95 17.89 14.44
CA TYR A 275 6.91 16.84 14.76
C TYR A 275 7.82 16.48 13.57
N ALA A 276 7.60 17.06 12.39
CA ALA A 276 8.33 16.70 11.18
C ALA A 276 9.82 17.07 11.28
N ASP A 277 10.19 18.10 12.04
CA ASP A 277 11.57 18.58 12.21
C ASP A 277 12.44 17.63 13.05
N TYR A 278 11.85 16.80 13.91
CA TYR A 278 12.60 15.80 14.70
C TYR A 278 13.28 14.74 13.84
N PHE A 279 12.86 14.58 12.58
CA PHE A 279 13.39 13.58 11.67
C PHE A 279 14.37 14.17 10.66
N GLN A 280 14.63 15.48 10.65
CA GLN A 280 15.19 16.16 9.47
C GLN A 280 16.70 16.13 9.29
N ASP A 281 17.49 15.87 10.32
CA ASP A 281 18.94 15.84 10.12
C ASP A 281 19.75 15.21 11.26
N VAL A 282 20.77 14.45 10.84
CA VAL A 282 22.01 14.31 11.59
C VAL A 282 22.95 15.37 11.03
N THR A 283 22.77 16.63 11.41
CA THR A 283 23.87 17.58 11.21
C THR A 283 25.03 17.02 12.03
N GLU A 284 26.13 16.63 11.39
CA GLU A 284 27.40 16.48 12.08
C GLU A 284 27.54 17.72 12.98
N VAL A 285 27.58 17.50 14.29
CA VAL A 285 27.84 18.56 15.24
C VAL A 285 29.21 19.10 14.85
N PHE A 286 29.25 20.24 14.15
CA PHE A 286 30.50 20.96 13.95
C PHE A 286 31.14 21.11 15.34
N PRO A 287 32.42 20.75 15.52
CA PRO A 287 33.05 20.81 16.82
C PRO A 287 32.85 22.21 17.38
N SER A 288 32.34 22.26 18.62
CA SER A 288 32.19 23.50 19.37
C SER A 288 33.44 24.35 19.18
N LYS A 289 33.28 25.59 18.69
CA LYS A 289 34.32 26.60 18.85
C LYS A 289 34.51 26.83 20.35
N ASN A 290 35.42 26.05 20.94
CA ASN A 290 36.06 26.34 22.20
C ASN A 290 37.55 26.58 21.91
N GLY A 291 38.02 27.78 22.24
CA GLY A 291 39.43 28.16 22.27
C GLY A 291 39.75 29.27 21.26
N GLY A 292 40.00 30.52 21.65
CA GLY A 292 40.25 31.02 22.99
C GLY A 292 40.39 32.55 22.99
N ILE A 293 40.37 33.06 24.22
CA ILE A 293 40.98 34.29 24.77
C ILE A 293 41.02 35.52 23.86
#